data_AF-A0A1N6ER91-F1
#
_entry.id   AF-A0A1N6ER91-F1
#
_cell.length_a   1.000
_cell.length_b   1.000
_cell.length_c   1.000
_cell.angle_alpha   90.00
_cell.angle_beta   90.00
_cell.angle_gamma   90.00
#
_symmetry.space_group_name_H-M   'P 1'
#
loop_
_entity.id
_entity.type
_entity.pdbx_description
1 polymer ?
#
loop_
_entity_poly.entity_id
_entity_poly.type
_entity_poly.pdbx_seq_one_letter_code
_entity_poly.pdbx_strand_id
1 'polypeptide(L)'
;MMLNTAFCFLVCGSFCFGQTYEQLMSYSHYYSKDIDAFKEFINKEPAATHSNYGIQQVVYEFHNHSVGLEEHKSDNGKIGEIYVFQTNENHTKANYEWKKYFDSMNNNPSFQFVKAIFNDGVTKDNNLTLENFTTLLNSKNINSDSSYGVRYKKSDVYYSLFVIKGKLVFTVDDKNF
;
A
#
# COMPACT_ATOMS: atom_id res chain seq x y z
N MET A 1 -17.07 -15.99 -52.57
CA MET A 1 -17.30 -16.64 -51.27
C MET A 1 -16.06 -16.32 -50.42
N MET A 2 -16.07 -15.22 -49.67
CA MET A 2 -16.29 -15.21 -48.20
C MET A 2 -15.35 -16.22 -47.50
N LEU A 3 -14.39 -15.81 -46.66
CA LEU A 3 -14.66 -15.07 -45.43
C LEU A 3 -13.46 -14.21 -44.99
N ASN A 4 -13.74 -12.94 -44.71
CA ASN A 4 -12.91 -12.04 -43.90
C ASN A 4 -12.59 -12.70 -42.56
N THR A 5 -11.32 -12.75 -42.16
CA THR A 5 -10.96 -12.90 -40.75
C THR A 5 -10.33 -11.59 -40.32
N ALA A 6 -11.19 -10.68 -39.85
CA ALA A 6 -10.78 -9.45 -39.20
C ALA A 6 -10.12 -9.80 -37.87
N PHE A 7 -8.81 -9.60 -37.80
CA PHE A 7 -8.05 -9.71 -36.57
C PHE A 7 -8.38 -8.47 -35.72
N CYS A 8 -9.35 -8.62 -34.81
CA CYS A 8 -9.69 -7.60 -33.82
C CYS A 8 -8.50 -7.40 -32.86
N PHE A 9 -7.60 -6.48 -33.19
CA PHE A 9 -6.73 -5.81 -32.24
C PHE A 9 -7.61 -4.97 -31.30
N LEU A 10 -8.19 -5.62 -30.29
CA LEU A 10 -8.80 -4.94 -29.17
C LEU A 10 -7.69 -4.35 -28.30
N VAL A 11 -7.39 -3.09 -28.58
CA VAL A 11 -7.06 -2.01 -27.66
C VAL A 11 -7.08 -2.44 -26.18
N CYS A 12 -6.00 -3.03 -25.69
CA CYS A 12 -5.66 -2.95 -24.27
C CYS A 12 -4.97 -1.59 -24.12
N GLY A 13 -5.79 -0.57 -23.87
CA GLY A 13 -5.32 0.79 -23.67
C GLY A 13 -4.15 0.81 -22.70
N SER A 14 -3.10 1.53 -23.09
CA SER A 14 -1.98 1.89 -22.23
C SER A 14 -2.52 2.43 -20.91
N PHE A 15 -2.50 1.59 -19.88
CA PHE A 15 -2.93 1.93 -18.53
C PHE A 15 -2.02 3.06 -18.02
N CYS A 16 -2.61 4.24 -17.80
CA CYS A 16 -1.91 5.34 -17.15
C CYS A 16 -1.44 4.89 -15.76
N PHE A 17 -0.13 5.04 -15.54
CA PHE A 17 0.69 4.39 -14.53
C PHE A 17 0.44 4.90 -13.10
N GLY A 18 -0.35 4.15 -12.34
CA GLY A 18 -0.50 4.21 -10.89
C GLY A 18 -0.58 2.78 -10.34
N GLN A 19 -0.21 2.57 -9.09
CA GLN A 19 -0.52 1.31 -8.42
C GLN A 19 -2.03 1.11 -8.39
N THR A 20 -2.52 -0.11 -8.49
CA THR A 20 -3.94 -0.39 -8.27
C THR A 20 -4.15 -0.97 -6.87
N TYR A 21 -5.38 -0.86 -6.36
CA TYR A 21 -5.77 -1.50 -5.10
C TYR A 21 -5.53 -3.01 -5.15
N GLU A 22 -5.84 -3.65 -6.29
CA GLU A 22 -5.63 -5.07 -6.52
C GLU A 22 -4.14 -5.45 -6.48
N GLN A 23 -3.26 -4.57 -6.96
CA GLN A 23 -1.82 -4.78 -6.87
C GLN A 23 -1.33 -4.75 -5.42
N LEU A 24 -1.78 -3.78 -4.62
CA LEU A 24 -1.48 -3.74 -3.18
C LEU A 24 -2.00 -4.98 -2.46
N MET A 25 -3.21 -5.41 -2.77
CA MET A 25 -3.80 -6.60 -2.18
C MET A 25 -3.04 -7.88 -2.61
N SER A 26 -2.58 -7.93 -3.85
CA SER A 26 -1.74 -9.03 -4.35
C SER A 26 -0.42 -9.12 -3.60
N TYR A 27 0.23 -7.99 -3.31
CA TYR A 27 1.42 -7.98 -2.44
C TYR A 27 1.08 -8.44 -1.03
N SER A 28 0.01 -7.91 -0.44
CA SER A 28 -0.41 -8.27 0.92
C SER A 28 -0.71 -9.77 1.10
N HIS A 29 -1.08 -10.48 0.03
CA HIS A 29 -1.33 -11.91 0.07
C HIS A 29 -0.08 -12.74 0.41
N TYR A 30 1.10 -12.16 0.30
CA TYR A 30 2.37 -12.80 0.66
C TYR A 30 2.80 -12.54 2.10
N TYR A 31 2.03 -11.77 2.87
CA TYR A 31 2.24 -11.67 4.30
C TYR A 31 2.21 -13.07 4.94
N SER A 32 3.16 -13.37 5.83
CA SER A 32 3.40 -14.69 6.43
C SER A 32 3.74 -15.83 5.46
N LYS A 33 4.00 -15.54 4.17
CA LYS A 33 4.52 -16.53 3.21
C LYS A 33 6.03 -16.43 3.09
N ASP A 34 6.63 -17.43 2.46
CA ASP A 34 8.07 -17.44 2.19
C ASP A 34 8.48 -16.24 1.33
N ILE A 35 9.58 -15.57 1.70
CA ILE A 35 10.16 -14.48 0.91
C ILE A 35 10.42 -14.96 -0.51
N ASP A 36 10.92 -16.19 -0.69
CA ASP A 36 11.19 -16.79 -2.00
C ASP A 36 9.93 -16.92 -2.87
N ALA A 37 8.77 -17.20 -2.27
CA ALA A 37 7.50 -17.21 -3.01
C ALA A 37 7.13 -15.82 -3.55
N PHE A 38 7.49 -14.74 -2.83
CA PHE A 38 7.34 -13.39 -3.37
C PHE A 38 8.33 -13.11 -4.51
N LYS A 39 9.57 -13.61 -4.42
CA LYS A 39 10.57 -13.46 -5.49
C LYS A 39 10.09 -14.11 -6.79
N GLU A 40 9.53 -15.32 -6.69
CA GLU A 40 8.94 -16.03 -7.83
C GLU A 40 7.75 -15.26 -8.42
N PHE A 41 6.87 -14.76 -7.55
CA PHE A 41 5.71 -13.97 -7.95
C PHE A 41 6.08 -12.70 -8.71
N ILE A 42 7.06 -11.95 -8.20
CA ILE A 42 7.44 -10.67 -8.79
C ILE A 42 8.28 -10.85 -10.05
N ASN A 43 8.93 -12.01 -10.19
CA ASN A 43 9.72 -12.41 -11.35
C ASN A 43 10.69 -11.30 -11.81
N LYS A 44 11.38 -10.71 -10.83
CA LYS A 44 12.31 -9.59 -10.99
C LYS A 44 13.38 -9.71 -9.91
N GLU A 45 14.62 -9.40 -10.26
CA GLU A 45 15.70 -9.29 -9.26
C GLU A 45 15.45 -8.10 -8.31
N PRO A 46 15.75 -8.24 -7.01
CA PRO A 46 15.64 -7.16 -6.05
C PRO A 46 16.68 -6.07 -6.33
N ALA A 47 16.30 -4.81 -6.09
CA ALA A 47 17.21 -3.67 -6.16
C ALA A 47 18.21 -3.67 -4.99
N ALA A 48 17.78 -4.17 -3.83
CA ALA A 48 18.64 -4.36 -2.67
C ALA A 48 18.21 -5.58 -1.86
N THR A 49 19.18 -6.25 -1.26
CA THR A 49 18.97 -7.26 -0.23
C THR A 49 19.96 -6.99 0.89
N HIS A 50 19.44 -6.90 2.11
CA HIS A 50 20.22 -6.70 3.31
C HIS A 50 19.83 -7.76 4.35
N SER A 51 20.75 -8.09 5.24
CA SER A 51 20.43 -8.90 6.42
C SER A 51 21.05 -8.23 7.63
N ASN A 52 20.22 -7.96 8.64
CA ASN A 52 20.64 -7.36 9.88
C ASN A 52 20.18 -8.24 11.04
N TYR A 53 21.11 -8.67 11.90
CA TYR A 53 20.84 -9.61 12.99
C TYR A 53 20.10 -10.89 12.55
N GLY A 54 20.37 -11.37 11.33
CA GLY A 54 19.71 -12.55 10.77
C GLY A 54 18.30 -12.30 10.23
N ILE A 55 17.80 -11.06 10.24
CA ILE A 55 16.52 -10.68 9.62
C ILE A 55 16.81 -10.19 8.21
N GLN A 56 16.25 -10.88 7.21
CA GLN A 56 16.35 -10.48 5.82
C GLN A 56 15.43 -9.30 5.49
N GLN A 57 15.96 -8.36 4.72
CA GLN A 57 15.23 -7.25 4.12
C GLN A 57 15.47 -7.26 2.60
N VAL A 58 14.40 -7.15 1.82
CA VAL A 58 14.44 -7.19 0.36
C VAL A 58 13.68 -5.99 -0.19
N VAL A 59 14.25 -5.28 -1.16
CA VAL A 59 13.61 -4.14 -1.80
C VAL A 59 13.53 -4.36 -3.31
N TYR A 60 12.33 -4.13 -3.86
CA TYR A 60 12.06 -4.09 -5.28
C TYR A 60 11.71 -2.68 -5.71
N GLU A 61 12.36 -2.19 -6.75
CA GLU A 61 12.07 -0.88 -7.33
C GLU A 61 11.33 -1.02 -8.66
N PHE A 62 10.20 -0.33 -8.75
CA PHE A 62 9.41 -0.16 -9.96
C PHE A 62 9.40 1.32 -10.36
N HIS A 63 8.93 1.60 -11.57
CA HIS A 63 8.92 2.96 -12.10
C HIS A 63 8.18 3.97 -11.21
N ASN A 64 7.09 3.56 -10.56
CA ASN A 64 6.21 4.45 -9.80
C ASN A 64 6.08 4.10 -8.30
N HIS A 65 6.75 3.04 -7.83
CA HIS A 65 6.71 2.63 -6.44
C HIS A 65 7.88 1.70 -6.10
N SER A 66 8.13 1.51 -4.82
CA SER A 66 9.00 0.47 -4.30
C SER A 66 8.23 -0.46 -3.37
N VAL A 67 8.61 -1.73 -3.33
CA VAL A 67 8.10 -2.73 -2.39
C VAL A 67 9.25 -3.20 -1.52
N GLY A 68 9.13 -3.01 -0.20
CA GLY A 68 10.04 -3.55 0.80
C GLY A 68 9.40 -4.74 1.50
N LEU A 69 10.20 -5.78 1.75
CA LEU A 69 9.85 -6.93 2.57
C LEU A 69 10.82 -7.00 3.73
N GLU A 70 10.32 -7.28 4.93
CA GLU A 70 11.12 -7.65 6.09
C GLU A 70 10.69 -9.04 6.57
N GLU A 71 11.67 -9.89 6.85
CA GLU A 71 11.48 -11.20 7.41
C GLU A 71 10.92 -11.14 8.83
N HIS A 72 10.08 -12.09 9.18
CA HIS A 72 9.50 -12.19 10.50
C HIS A 72 10.56 -12.60 11.53
N LYS A 73 10.67 -11.85 12.64
CA LYS A 73 11.71 -12.03 13.65
C LYS A 73 11.70 -13.40 14.33
N SER A 74 10.54 -14.06 14.36
CA SER A 74 10.36 -15.36 15.00
C SER A 74 9.90 -16.46 14.04
N ASP A 75 9.83 -16.18 12.74
CA ASP A 75 9.41 -17.15 11.73
C ASP A 75 10.32 -17.02 10.49
N ASN A 76 11.47 -17.69 10.57
CA ASN A 76 12.54 -17.58 9.58
C ASN A 76 12.02 -17.94 8.18
N GLY A 77 12.42 -17.14 7.20
CA GLY A 77 12.03 -17.23 5.79
C GLY A 77 10.67 -16.60 5.49
N LYS A 78 9.83 -16.32 6.49
CA LYS A 78 8.50 -15.74 6.28
C LYS A 78 8.52 -14.22 6.27
N ILE A 79 7.65 -13.62 5.48
CA ILE A 79 7.47 -12.18 5.44
C ILE A 79 6.70 -11.74 6.70
N GLY A 80 7.34 -10.94 7.54
CA GLY A 80 6.75 -10.33 8.73
C GLY A 80 6.31 -8.89 8.54
N GLU A 81 6.80 -8.22 7.49
CA GLU A 81 6.32 -6.90 7.13
C GLU A 81 6.43 -6.65 5.63
N ILE A 82 5.41 -6.00 5.07
CA ILE A 82 5.40 -5.52 3.69
C ILE A 82 5.21 -4.02 3.72
N TYR A 83 6.04 -3.30 2.99
CA TYR A 83 5.93 -1.87 2.80
C TYR A 83 5.86 -1.54 1.32
N VAL A 84 4.99 -0.60 0.98
CA VAL A 84 4.84 -0.13 -0.39
C VAL A 84 4.83 1.39 -0.37
N PHE A 85 5.80 2.00 -1.06
CA PHE A 85 5.98 3.45 -1.07
C PHE A 85 5.90 3.96 -2.51
N GLN A 86 5.09 4.99 -2.75
CA GLN A 86 5.15 5.72 -4.02
C GLN A 86 6.45 6.53 -4.11
N THR A 87 7.13 6.44 -5.24
CA THR A 87 8.43 7.09 -5.47
C THR A 87 8.30 8.55 -5.86
N ASN A 88 7.18 8.95 -6.48
CA ASN A 88 6.96 10.31 -6.97
C ASN A 88 6.21 11.16 -5.94
N GLU A 89 6.80 12.30 -5.56
CA GLU A 89 6.20 13.27 -4.66
C GLU A 89 5.18 14.13 -5.41
N ASN A 90 3.92 13.69 -5.40
CA ASN A 90 2.81 14.49 -5.91
C ASN A 90 1.62 14.33 -4.97
N HIS A 91 1.43 15.33 -4.10
CA HIS A 91 0.39 15.32 -3.08
C HIS A 91 -1.01 15.10 -3.65
N THR A 92 -1.36 15.77 -4.75
CA THR A 92 -2.67 15.62 -5.38
C THR A 92 -2.90 14.18 -5.86
N LYS A 93 -1.88 13.57 -6.50
CA LYS A 93 -1.95 12.18 -6.94
C LYS A 93 -1.99 11.21 -5.76
N ALA A 94 -1.16 11.43 -4.74
CA ALA A 94 -1.14 10.60 -3.54
C ALA A 94 -2.48 10.62 -2.80
N ASN A 95 -3.09 11.79 -2.63
CA ASN A 95 -4.42 11.93 -2.03
C ASN A 95 -5.49 11.21 -2.87
N TYR A 96 -5.47 11.40 -4.19
CA TYR A 96 -6.41 10.73 -5.09
C TYR A 96 -6.31 9.20 -5.00
N GLU A 97 -5.11 8.63 -5.06
CA GLU A 97 -4.92 7.18 -4.93
C GLU A 97 -5.23 6.68 -3.51
N TRP A 98 -4.84 7.44 -2.49
CA TRP A 98 -5.19 7.15 -1.09
C TRP A 98 -6.70 7.04 -0.92
N LYS A 99 -7.47 8.00 -1.46
CA LYS A 99 -8.93 8.00 -1.35
C LYS A 99 -9.55 6.77 -2.00
N LYS A 100 -9.07 6.38 -3.18
CA LYS A 100 -9.52 5.15 -3.87
C LYS A 100 -9.29 3.91 -3.03
N TYR A 101 -8.11 3.77 -2.43
CA TYR A 101 -7.78 2.60 -1.61
C TYR A 101 -8.54 2.62 -0.28
N PHE A 102 -8.65 3.79 0.35
CA PHE A 102 -9.46 4.01 1.54
C PHE A 102 -10.91 3.58 1.32
N ASP A 103 -11.53 4.03 0.23
CA ASP A 103 -12.91 3.65 -0.11
C ASP A 103 -13.04 2.15 -0.37
N SER A 104 -12.08 1.56 -1.08
CA SER A 104 -12.07 0.12 -1.37
C SER A 104 -11.93 -0.73 -0.10
N MET A 105 -11.08 -0.31 0.84
CA MET A 105 -10.91 -0.98 2.13
C MET A 105 -12.13 -0.77 3.03
N ASN A 106 -12.68 0.44 3.10
CA ASN A 106 -13.82 0.77 3.94
C ASN A 106 -15.12 0.07 3.48
N ASN A 107 -15.27 -0.16 2.18
CA ASN A 107 -16.42 -0.88 1.62
C ASN A 107 -16.26 -2.41 1.67
N ASN A 108 -15.09 -2.92 2.06
CA ASN A 108 -14.83 -4.35 2.13
C ASN A 108 -15.05 -4.85 3.57
N PRO A 109 -16.06 -5.71 3.83
CA PRO A 109 -16.44 -6.13 5.17
C PRO A 109 -15.40 -7.02 5.87
N SER A 110 -14.39 -7.50 5.15
CA SER A 110 -13.27 -8.22 5.76
C SER A 110 -12.28 -7.30 6.49
N PHE A 111 -12.33 -5.99 6.23
CA PHE A 111 -11.54 -5.00 6.95
C PHE A 111 -12.35 -4.35 8.06
N GLN A 112 -11.84 -4.45 9.28
CA GLN A 112 -12.30 -3.73 10.44
C GLN A 112 -11.47 -2.46 10.62
N PHE A 113 -12.12 -1.30 10.68
CA PHE A 113 -11.44 -0.05 11.03
C PHE A 113 -10.87 -0.14 12.46
N VAL A 114 -9.61 0.26 12.63
CA VAL A 114 -8.94 0.30 13.95
C VAL A 114 -8.85 1.73 14.44
N LYS A 115 -8.16 2.59 13.68
CA LYS A 115 -7.96 4.00 14.01
C LYS A 115 -7.49 4.79 12.81
N ALA A 116 -7.59 6.11 12.92
CA ALA A 116 -7.01 7.05 11.97
C ALA A 116 -6.01 7.98 12.64
N ILE A 117 -5.09 8.50 11.83
CA ILE A 117 -4.03 9.42 12.23
C ILE A 117 -4.12 10.65 11.33
N PHE A 118 -3.94 11.82 11.92
CA PHE A 118 -3.91 13.10 11.22
C PHE A 118 -2.84 14.01 11.81
N ASN A 119 -2.10 14.68 10.93
CA ASN A 119 -1.10 15.68 11.27
C ASN A 119 -0.99 16.73 10.16
N ASP A 120 -1.43 17.96 10.41
CA ASP A 120 -1.25 19.11 9.50
C ASP A 120 -0.17 20.10 9.99
N GLY A 121 0.63 19.70 10.98
CA GLY A 121 1.61 20.56 11.66
C GLY A 121 1.04 21.41 12.80
N VAL A 122 -0.28 21.55 12.90
CA VAL A 122 -0.98 22.27 13.98
C VAL A 122 -1.82 21.31 14.82
N THR A 123 -2.60 20.48 14.14
CA THR A 123 -3.46 19.43 14.68
C THR A 123 -2.71 18.12 14.58
N LYS A 124 -2.56 17.39 15.67
CA LYS A 124 -1.94 16.07 15.68
C LYS A 124 -2.76 15.12 16.55
N ASP A 125 -3.28 14.07 15.92
CA ASP A 125 -4.02 13.00 16.58
C ASP A 125 -3.67 11.66 15.93
N ASN A 126 -3.48 10.63 16.76
CA ASN A 126 -3.08 9.29 16.33
C ASN A 126 -4.12 8.21 16.69
N ASN A 127 -5.30 8.60 17.17
CA ASN A 127 -6.35 7.68 17.58
C ASN A 127 -7.75 8.22 17.29
N LEU A 128 -7.97 8.68 16.05
CA LEU A 128 -9.25 9.21 15.61
C LEU A 128 -10.23 8.08 15.25
N THR A 129 -11.50 8.28 15.59
CA THR A 129 -12.61 7.54 14.98
C THR A 129 -12.71 7.89 13.50
N LEU A 130 -13.33 7.00 12.71
CA LEU A 130 -13.53 7.23 11.28
C LEU A 130 -14.32 8.51 10.98
N GLU A 131 -15.35 8.80 11.79
CA GLU A 131 -16.18 10.00 11.68
C GLU A 131 -15.37 11.28 11.93
N ASN A 132 -14.63 11.34 13.03
CA ASN A 132 -13.80 12.49 13.37
C ASN A 132 -12.71 12.72 12.32
N PHE A 133 -12.10 11.64 11.84
CA PHE A 133 -11.10 11.70 10.78
C PHE A 133 -11.67 12.26 9.47
N THR A 134 -12.83 11.77 9.05
CA THR A 134 -13.50 12.25 7.83
C THR A 134 -13.88 13.73 7.95
N THR A 135 -14.36 14.15 9.11
CA THR A 135 -14.63 15.57 9.42
C THR A 135 -13.37 16.41 9.31
N LEU A 136 -12.24 15.95 9.87
CA LEU A 136 -10.95 16.65 9.77
C LEU A 136 -10.47 16.76 8.32
N LEU A 137 -10.51 15.66 7.55
CA LEU A 137 -10.10 15.68 6.14
C LEU A 137 -10.92 16.67 5.31
N ASN A 138 -12.23 16.76 5.55
CA ASN A 138 -13.12 17.65 4.80
C ASN A 138 -13.02 19.11 5.25
N SER A 139 -12.66 19.37 6.51
CA SER A 139 -12.59 20.71 7.09
C SER A 139 -11.26 21.43 6.84
N LYS A 140 -10.21 20.70 6.48
CA LYS A 140 -8.84 21.22 6.35
C LYS A 140 -8.44 21.35 4.89
N ASN A 141 -7.68 22.41 4.58
CA ASN A 141 -6.99 22.51 3.31
C ASN A 141 -5.74 21.63 3.34
N ILE A 142 -5.92 20.33 3.02
CA ILE A 142 -4.84 19.35 3.05
C ILE A 142 -3.76 19.72 2.02
N ASN A 143 -2.58 20.10 2.50
CA ASN A 143 -1.43 20.44 1.67
C ASN A 143 -0.36 19.33 1.70
N SER A 144 0.74 19.53 0.97
CA SER A 144 1.84 18.56 0.85
C SER A 144 2.54 18.23 2.16
N ASP A 145 2.44 19.09 3.18
CA ASP A 145 3.08 18.88 4.49
C ASP A 145 2.22 18.03 5.43
N SER A 146 0.93 17.87 5.08
CA SER A 146 -0.01 17.08 5.86
C SER A 146 0.32 15.59 5.75
N SER A 147 0.24 14.89 6.88
CA SER A 147 0.33 13.43 6.96
C SER A 147 -0.93 12.88 7.60
N TYR A 148 -1.55 11.92 6.95
CA TYR A 148 -2.82 11.35 7.41
C TYR A 148 -2.96 9.92 6.92
N GLY A 149 -3.79 9.15 7.59
CA GLY A 149 -4.09 7.81 7.13
C GLY A 149 -4.87 7.00 8.15
N VAL A 150 -5.05 5.74 7.79
CA VAL A 150 -5.96 4.83 8.47
C VAL A 150 -5.28 3.50 8.67
N ARG A 151 -5.70 2.82 9.73
CA ARG A 151 -5.32 1.46 10.03
C ARG A 151 -6.56 0.60 10.10
N TYR A 152 -6.51 -0.52 9.39
CA TYR A 152 -7.51 -1.57 9.40
C TYR A 152 -6.91 -2.87 9.92
N LYS A 153 -7.77 -3.76 10.40
CA LYS A 153 -7.46 -5.14 10.76
C LYS A 153 -8.26 -6.07 9.85
N LYS A 154 -7.64 -7.12 9.32
CA LYS A 154 -8.30 -8.20 8.59
C LYS A 154 -7.70 -9.52 9.06
N SER A 155 -8.53 -10.39 9.62
CA SER A 155 -8.05 -11.51 10.44
C SER A 155 -7.11 -10.99 11.52
N ASP A 156 -5.91 -11.54 11.72
CA ASP A 156 -4.92 -11.05 12.69
C ASP A 156 -3.83 -10.14 12.10
N VAL A 157 -4.04 -9.67 10.87
CA VAL A 157 -3.09 -8.83 10.15
C VAL A 157 -3.62 -7.40 10.08
N TYR A 158 -2.72 -6.46 10.26
CA TYR A 158 -3.04 -5.04 10.14
C TYR A 158 -2.56 -4.48 8.82
N TYR A 159 -3.36 -3.53 8.33
CA TYR A 159 -3.16 -2.87 7.05
C TYR A 159 -3.21 -1.38 7.29
N SER A 160 -2.11 -0.67 6.99
CA SER A 160 -2.10 0.77 7.07
C SER A 160 -1.99 1.43 5.72
N LEU A 161 -2.69 2.55 5.59
CA LEU A 161 -2.73 3.33 4.37
C LEU A 161 -2.58 4.82 4.74
N PHE A 162 -1.42 5.37 4.43
CA PHE A 162 -1.04 6.72 4.79
C PHE A 162 -0.67 7.56 3.56
N VAL A 163 -0.95 8.85 3.62
CA VAL A 163 -0.18 9.87 2.91
C VAL A 163 0.77 10.50 3.90
N ILE A 164 2.07 10.49 3.60
CA ILE A 164 3.11 11.11 4.42
C ILE A 164 3.91 12.03 3.52
N LYS A 165 3.85 13.34 3.81
CA LYS A 165 4.56 14.38 3.03
C LYS A 165 4.33 14.24 1.52
N GLY A 166 3.07 14.07 1.11
CA GLY A 166 2.68 13.90 -0.29
C GLY A 166 3.06 12.57 -0.94
N LYS A 167 3.51 11.56 -0.18
CA LYS A 167 3.75 10.19 -0.67
C LYS A 167 2.74 9.22 -0.10
N LEU A 168 2.19 8.35 -0.95
CA LEU A 168 1.36 7.24 -0.51
C LEU A 168 2.22 6.10 0.04
N VAL A 169 1.84 5.61 1.21
CA VAL A 169 2.49 4.52 1.93
C VAL A 169 1.44 3.50 2.32
N PHE A 170 1.67 2.24 1.95
CA PHE A 170 0.85 1.11 2.38
C PHE A 170 1.72 0.11 3.12
N THR A 171 1.24 -0.39 4.27
CA THR A 171 1.97 -1.40 5.06
C THR A 171 1.07 -2.54 5.49
N VAL A 172 1.67 -3.72 5.64
CA VAL A 172 1.03 -4.94 6.14
C VAL A 172 1.94 -5.56 7.20
N ASP A 173 1.43 -5.70 8.43
CA ASP A 173 2.22 -6.09 9.61
C ASP A 173 1.32 -6.70 10.71
N ASP A 174 1.90 -7.23 11.79
CA ASP A 174 1.22 -7.77 12.99
C ASP A 174 1.16 -6.79 14.18
N LYS A 175 1.78 -5.61 14.07
CA LYS A 175 2.07 -4.71 15.18
C LYS A 175 0.94 -3.73 15.41
N ASN A 176 0.16 -3.85 16.49
CA ASN A 176 -0.84 -2.82 16.80
C ASN A 176 -0.19 -1.56 17.40
N PHE A 177 0.35 -0.67 16.56
CA PHE A 177 0.81 0.68 16.95
C PHE A 177 -0.36 1.58 17.32
#